data_AF-A0A0G1HH96-F1
#
_entry.id   AF-A0A0G1HH96-F1
#
_cell.length_a   1.000
_cell.length_b   1.000
_cell.length_c   1.000
_cell.angle_alpha   90.00
_cell.angle_beta   90.00
_cell.angle_gamma   90.00
#
_symmetry.space_group_name_H-M   'P 1'
#
loop_
_entity.id
_entity.type
_entity.pdbx_description
1 polymer ?
#
loop_
_entity_poly.entity_id
_entity_poly.type
_entity_poly.pdbx_seq_one_letter_code
_entity_poly.pdbx_strand_id
1 'polypeptide(L)'
;MIKAIREQFWYTRSFIKKYSAQVLLGTIVTILLALAGNYLLSKLPKSKPSYRVGLIGQYTTSQLPQTILNLINGGLTTFNEQLEVIPNLSEKWQIDQQSNTYTFELKPNLQWSDGSQVNLKDIKISIPGVSVEMIEPNSISFKLPSKFSPFPSLLNFPLISSKGKVVGDFDIRIKQKGSGVVTQILLESPEKKITFNFYSTAKQAITAYKLGQIDLVADIPTSQDGDLASFGKLNKSVDESQVVMVIFNQSDPNLKDKATRQGISYAIKDKSFGETPALTTINPMSWGFNPLVKTYQHNLQRTKELIKSTLTLELSTLPELLPVAEKFKDDIESDLIKINIKVVTSTPDQFQLFLTTFNIPVDPDQYQHWHSTQAGNIGKSNDEKIDKLLEDGRTTFDQKERKLIYLDFQKTFSEELPALILYHPSYFNLARKEAYFDIINITKSSD
;
A
#
# COMPACT_ATOMS: atom_id res chain seq x y z
N MET A 1 17.71 66.74 35.11
CA MET A 1 17.18 65.90 34.00
C MET A 1 16.85 66.72 32.75
N ILE A 2 16.07 67.80 32.84
CA ILE A 2 15.63 68.63 31.68
C ILE A 2 16.81 69.32 30.93
N LYS A 3 17.86 69.73 31.64
CA LYS A 3 19.01 70.46 31.04
C LYS A 3 19.87 69.58 30.13
N ALA A 4 20.11 68.33 30.53
CA ALA A 4 20.86 67.34 29.75
C ALA A 4 20.13 66.95 28.45
N ILE A 5 18.80 66.78 28.53
CA ILE A 5 17.95 66.50 27.36
C ILE A 5 17.98 67.68 26.38
N ARG A 6 17.94 68.93 26.90
CA ARG A 6 18.03 70.14 26.08
C ARG A 6 19.38 70.25 25.38
N GLU A 7 20.47 69.95 26.06
CA GLU A 7 21.83 69.96 25.49
C GLU A 7 21.99 68.88 24.41
N GLN A 8 21.51 67.66 24.64
CA GLN A 8 21.46 66.60 23.62
C GLN A 8 20.63 67.01 22.40
N PHE A 9 19.49 67.69 22.61
CA PHE A 9 18.64 68.19 21.53
C PHE A 9 19.35 69.24 20.66
N TRP A 10 20.04 70.21 21.28
CA TRP A 10 20.80 71.22 20.53
C TRP A 10 21.99 70.62 19.80
N TYR A 11 22.67 69.66 20.40
CA TYR A 11 23.79 68.96 19.79
C TYR A 11 23.33 68.14 18.57
N THR A 12 22.28 67.32 18.71
CA THR A 12 21.70 66.55 17.60
C THR A 12 21.17 67.45 16.49
N ARG A 13 20.47 68.54 16.82
CA ARG A 13 20.00 69.51 15.82
C ARG A 13 21.15 70.17 15.05
N SER A 14 22.23 70.55 15.74
CA SER A 14 23.39 71.19 15.11
C SER A 14 24.19 70.19 14.28
N PHE A 15 24.31 68.95 14.73
CA PHE A 15 24.93 67.84 14.01
C PHE A 15 24.16 67.52 12.72
N ILE A 16 22.84 67.35 12.80
CA ILE A 16 21.99 67.11 11.63
C ILE A 16 22.07 68.29 10.66
N LYS A 17 22.09 69.54 11.14
CA LYS A 17 22.21 70.73 10.27
C LYS A 17 23.56 70.79 9.55
N LYS A 18 24.66 70.42 10.23
CA LYS A 18 26.02 70.45 9.68
C LYS A 18 26.28 69.29 8.71
N TYR A 19 25.71 68.12 8.99
CA TYR A 19 25.96 66.89 8.23
C TYR A 19 24.74 66.36 7.47
N SER A 20 23.76 67.21 7.17
CA SER A 20 22.47 66.83 6.58
C SER A 20 22.63 66.04 5.28
N ALA A 21 23.56 66.46 4.42
CA ALA A 21 23.87 65.77 3.17
C ALA A 21 24.46 64.37 3.38
N GLN A 22 25.40 64.20 4.33
CA GLN A 22 25.95 62.87 4.63
C GLN A 22 24.92 61.95 5.29
N VAL A 23 24.07 62.48 6.18
CA VAL A 23 22.99 61.72 6.81
C VAL A 23 21.96 61.28 5.77
N LEU A 24 21.56 62.17 4.86
CA LEU A 24 20.62 61.84 3.78
C LEU A 24 21.22 60.79 2.82
N LEU A 25 22.48 60.98 2.41
CA LEU A 25 23.20 60.02 1.57
C LEU A 25 23.32 58.65 2.25
N GLY A 26 23.73 58.62 3.51
CA GLY A 26 23.84 57.37 4.29
C GLY A 26 22.50 56.66 4.44
N THR A 27 21.41 57.42 4.64
CA THR A 27 20.05 56.86 4.72
C THR A 27 19.61 56.28 3.37
N ILE A 28 19.84 57.00 2.27
CA ILE A 28 19.54 56.52 0.91
C ILE A 28 20.32 55.25 0.60
N VAL A 29 21.63 55.24 0.88
CA VAL A 29 22.49 54.06 0.68
C VAL A 29 22.01 52.89 1.52
N THR A 30 21.62 53.10 2.78
CA THR A 30 21.09 52.05 3.65
C THR A 30 19.77 51.49 3.13
N ILE A 31 18.85 52.35 2.68
CA ILE A 31 17.58 51.93 2.07
C ILE A 31 17.84 51.13 0.79
N LEU A 32 18.73 51.61 -0.08
CA LEU A 32 19.10 50.91 -1.31
C LEU A 32 19.74 49.56 -1.02
N LEU A 33 20.63 49.46 -0.02
CA LEU A 33 21.23 48.19 0.41
C LEU A 33 20.19 47.25 1.01
N ALA A 34 19.22 47.74 1.79
CA ALA A 34 18.14 46.93 2.34
C ALA A 34 17.19 46.42 1.24
N LEU A 35 16.82 47.28 0.28
CA LEU A 35 15.99 46.89 -0.87
C LEU A 35 16.72 45.91 -1.79
N ALA A 36 18.00 46.17 -2.10
CA ALA A 36 18.84 45.26 -2.87
C ALA A 36 19.04 43.93 -2.16
N GLY A 37 19.26 43.95 -0.84
CA GLY A 37 19.38 42.76 0.00
C GLY A 37 18.10 41.93 0.01
N ASN A 38 16.94 42.56 0.18
CA ASN A 38 15.66 41.86 0.12
C ASN A 38 15.35 41.30 -1.28
N TYR A 39 15.70 42.05 -2.33
CA TYR A 39 15.61 41.57 -3.71
C TYR A 39 16.52 40.36 -3.96
N LEU A 40 17.77 40.41 -3.52
CA LEU A 40 18.73 39.29 -3.59
C LEU A 40 18.24 38.07 -2.80
N LEU A 41 17.76 38.26 -1.56
CA LEU A 41 17.18 37.21 -0.73
C LEU A 41 15.95 36.57 -1.39
N SER A 42 15.11 37.36 -2.07
CA SER A 42 13.95 36.85 -2.81
C SER A 42 14.31 36.00 -4.03
N LYS A 43 15.53 36.16 -4.56
CA LYS A 43 16.07 35.38 -5.69
C LYS A 43 16.83 34.14 -5.25
N LEU A 44 17.18 33.99 -3.97
CA LEU A 44 17.76 32.75 -3.47
C LEU A 44 16.70 31.64 -3.54
N PRO A 45 17.07 30.44 -4.03
CA PRO A 45 16.15 29.31 -4.03
C PRO A 45 15.69 29.03 -2.60
N LYS A 46 14.38 29.07 -2.37
CA LYS A 46 13.81 28.69 -1.07
C LYS A 46 14.23 27.25 -0.76
N SER A 47 14.67 27.00 0.47
CA SER A 47 14.97 25.64 0.92
C SER A 47 13.70 24.81 0.83
N LYS A 48 13.68 23.81 -0.06
CA LYS A 48 12.56 22.88 -0.16
C LYS A 48 12.56 21.98 1.09
N PRO A 49 11.42 21.77 1.77
CA PRO A 49 11.33 20.79 2.83
C PRO A 49 11.77 19.41 2.30
N SER A 50 12.62 18.74 3.08
CA SER A 50 13.15 17.41 2.76
C SER A 50 12.74 16.42 3.83
N TYR A 51 12.15 15.30 3.40
CA TYR A 51 11.68 14.24 4.27
C TYR A 51 12.40 12.94 3.97
N ARG A 52 12.82 12.22 5.01
CA ARG A 52 13.51 10.94 4.89
C ARG A 52 12.64 9.86 5.51
N VAL A 53 12.10 8.99 4.68
CA VAL A 53 11.18 7.92 5.08
C VAL A 53 11.94 6.60 5.06
N GLY A 54 11.80 5.78 6.09
CA GLY A 54 12.24 4.39 6.10
C GLY A 54 11.07 3.45 5.82
N LEU A 55 11.21 2.62 4.79
CA LEU A 55 10.28 1.54 4.49
C LEU A 55 10.94 0.20 4.78
N ILE A 56 10.16 -0.74 5.33
CA ILE A 56 10.64 -2.07 5.70
C ILE A 56 10.25 -3.05 4.60
N GLY A 57 11.24 -3.75 4.03
CA GLY A 57 11.04 -4.72 2.96
C GLY A 57 12.16 -4.70 1.94
N GLN A 58 12.13 -5.67 1.03
CA GLN A 58 13.00 -5.73 -0.14
C GLN A 58 12.15 -5.57 -1.39
N TYR A 59 12.52 -4.62 -2.23
CA TYR A 59 11.77 -4.25 -3.42
C TYR A 59 12.68 -4.23 -4.65
N THR A 60 12.09 -4.39 -5.82
CA THR A 60 12.75 -4.26 -7.11
C THR A 60 12.05 -3.15 -7.91
N THR A 61 12.64 -2.72 -9.02
CA THR A 61 12.00 -1.70 -9.88
C THR A 61 10.68 -2.16 -10.50
N SER A 62 10.44 -3.47 -10.57
CA SER A 62 9.17 -4.05 -11.04
C SER A 62 8.13 -4.22 -9.93
N GLN A 63 8.52 -4.10 -8.67
CA GLN A 63 7.66 -4.32 -7.50
C GLN A 63 7.92 -3.22 -6.47
N LEU A 64 7.51 -2.00 -6.78
CA LEU A 64 7.61 -0.87 -5.86
C LEU A 64 6.46 -0.89 -4.84
N PRO A 65 6.67 -0.37 -3.60
CA PRO A 65 5.60 -0.26 -2.62
C PRO A 65 4.44 0.60 -3.12
N GLN A 66 3.20 0.21 -2.79
CA GLN A 66 2.00 0.94 -3.19
C GLN A 66 2.00 2.40 -2.72
N THR A 67 2.56 2.68 -1.53
CA THR A 67 2.75 4.04 -0.99
C THR A 67 3.51 4.95 -1.96
N ILE A 68 4.52 4.41 -2.66
CA ILE A 68 5.31 5.17 -3.62
C ILE A 68 4.56 5.29 -4.96
N LEU A 69 3.92 4.21 -5.42
CA LEU A 69 3.13 4.23 -6.65
C LEU A 69 1.99 5.26 -6.59
N ASN A 70 1.28 5.31 -5.46
CA ASN A 70 0.21 6.27 -5.21
C ASN A 70 0.74 7.73 -5.20
N LEU A 71 1.96 7.98 -4.70
CA LEU A 71 2.56 9.32 -4.71
C LEU A 71 2.95 9.78 -6.11
N ILE A 72 3.41 8.85 -6.93
CA ILE A 72 3.82 9.14 -8.30
C ILE A 72 2.59 9.33 -9.21
N ASN A 73 1.44 8.74 -8.83
CA ASN A 73 0.13 8.90 -9.46
C ASN A 73 0.14 8.88 -11.01
N GLY A 74 0.96 8.00 -11.59
CA GLY A 74 1.27 8.00 -13.02
C GLY A 74 0.57 6.93 -13.86
N GLY A 75 -0.45 6.26 -13.30
CA GLY A 75 -1.20 5.20 -13.97
C GLY A 75 -2.19 5.70 -15.03
N LEU A 76 -2.47 4.88 -16.06
CA LEU A 76 -3.61 5.15 -16.96
C LEU A 76 -4.93 5.19 -16.19
N THR A 77 -5.00 4.38 -15.14
CA THR A 77 -6.10 4.27 -14.20
C THR A 77 -5.61 4.52 -12.78
N THR A 78 -6.54 4.80 -11.88
CA THR A 78 -6.34 4.83 -10.42
C THR A 78 -7.57 4.25 -9.74
N PHE A 79 -7.64 4.31 -8.41
CA PHE A 79 -8.74 3.79 -7.63
C PHE A 79 -9.44 4.92 -6.85
N ASN A 80 -10.77 4.86 -6.75
CA ASN A 80 -11.54 5.71 -5.83
C ASN A 80 -11.52 5.13 -4.40
N GLU A 81 -12.23 5.79 -3.47
CA GLU A 81 -12.34 5.34 -2.07
C GLU A 81 -12.94 3.94 -1.92
N GLN A 82 -13.76 3.50 -2.88
CA GLN A 82 -14.37 2.16 -2.91
C GLN A 82 -13.52 1.12 -3.67
N LEU A 83 -12.27 1.46 -3.96
CA LEU A 83 -11.34 0.65 -4.76
C LEU A 83 -11.89 0.30 -6.17
N GLU A 84 -12.79 1.12 -6.70
CA GLU A 84 -13.23 1.01 -8.09
C GLU A 84 -12.19 1.64 -9.01
N VAL A 85 -11.96 1.00 -10.16
CA VAL A 85 -11.04 1.52 -11.15
C VAL A 85 -11.67 2.74 -11.83
N ILE A 86 -10.97 3.87 -11.80
CA ILE A 86 -11.36 5.12 -12.44
C ILE A 86 -10.25 5.65 -13.36
N PRO A 87 -10.56 6.50 -14.35
CA PRO A 87 -9.55 7.10 -15.21
C PRO A 87 -8.57 7.99 -14.42
N ASN A 88 -7.28 7.96 -14.76
CA ASN A 88 -6.28 8.86 -14.18
C ASN A 88 -5.50 9.63 -15.25
N LEU A 89 -4.44 9.07 -15.85
CA LEU A 89 -3.81 9.69 -17.02
C LEU A 89 -4.65 9.51 -18.31
N SER A 90 -5.54 8.52 -18.31
CA SER A 90 -6.60 8.43 -19.31
C SER A 90 -7.77 9.33 -18.97
N GLU A 91 -8.45 9.84 -19.99
CA GLU A 91 -9.75 10.52 -19.86
C GLU A 91 -10.88 9.50 -19.72
N LYS A 92 -10.79 8.39 -20.47
CA LYS A 92 -11.72 7.26 -20.45
C LYS A 92 -11.10 6.06 -21.15
N TRP A 93 -11.77 4.91 -21.04
CA TRP A 93 -11.46 3.75 -21.88
C TRP A 93 -12.73 3.07 -22.39
N GLN A 94 -12.57 2.26 -23.42
CA GLN A 94 -13.62 1.41 -23.95
C GLN A 94 -13.09 -0.01 -24.12
N ILE A 95 -14.00 -0.98 -24.06
CA ILE A 95 -13.67 -2.38 -24.32
C ILE A 95 -14.47 -2.90 -25.51
N ASP A 96 -13.79 -3.48 -26.48
CA ASP A 96 -14.38 -4.37 -27.48
C ASP A 96 -14.28 -5.81 -26.97
N GLN A 97 -15.41 -6.36 -26.54
CA GLN A 97 -15.52 -7.70 -25.97
C GLN A 97 -15.33 -8.82 -27.00
N GLN A 98 -15.47 -8.54 -28.30
CA GLN A 98 -15.27 -9.55 -29.35
C GLN A 98 -13.79 -9.77 -29.63
N SER A 99 -13.02 -8.67 -29.68
CA SER A 99 -11.59 -8.71 -29.92
C SER A 99 -10.72 -8.76 -28.65
N ASN A 100 -11.34 -8.67 -27.46
CA ASN A 100 -10.67 -8.53 -26.17
C ASN A 100 -9.71 -7.34 -26.14
N THR A 101 -10.14 -6.21 -26.69
CA THR A 101 -9.31 -5.02 -26.85
C THR A 101 -9.80 -3.89 -25.96
N TYR A 102 -8.92 -3.35 -25.13
CA TYR A 102 -9.16 -2.13 -24.38
C TYR A 102 -8.47 -0.96 -25.07
N THR A 103 -9.18 0.14 -25.27
CA THR A 103 -8.61 1.38 -25.83
C THR A 103 -8.76 2.50 -24.81
N PHE A 104 -7.63 3.06 -24.36
CA PHE A 104 -7.55 4.16 -23.41
C PHE A 104 -7.25 5.46 -24.16
N GLU A 105 -8.10 6.45 -24.00
CA GLU A 105 -7.88 7.80 -24.53
C GLU A 105 -7.13 8.61 -23.48
N LEU A 106 -5.96 9.16 -23.80
CA LEU A 106 -5.15 9.96 -22.88
C LEU A 106 -5.71 11.37 -22.73
N LYS A 107 -5.61 11.92 -21.51
CA LYS A 107 -5.93 13.33 -21.25
C LYS A 107 -5.09 14.25 -22.15
N PRO A 108 -5.64 15.40 -22.59
CA PRO A 108 -4.87 16.38 -23.36
C PRO A 108 -3.79 17.03 -22.49
N ASN A 109 -2.71 17.48 -23.14
CA ASN A 109 -1.64 18.30 -22.53
C ASN A 109 -0.90 17.64 -21.34
N LEU A 110 -0.83 16.31 -21.28
CA LEU A 110 0.03 15.62 -20.32
C LEU A 110 1.50 16.08 -20.49
N GLN A 111 2.18 16.27 -19.36
CA GLN A 111 3.59 16.69 -19.31
C GLN A 111 4.41 15.66 -18.54
N TRP A 112 5.63 15.42 -19.03
CA TRP A 112 6.67 14.74 -18.30
C TRP A 112 7.13 15.60 -17.11
N SER A 113 7.82 14.98 -16.15
CA SER A 113 8.32 15.64 -14.94
C SER A 113 9.31 16.80 -15.17
N ASP A 114 9.81 16.99 -16.39
CA ASP A 114 10.63 18.14 -16.78
C ASP A 114 9.85 19.26 -17.51
N GLY A 115 8.52 19.14 -17.59
CA GLY A 115 7.61 20.07 -18.27
C GLY A 115 7.49 19.84 -19.78
N SER A 116 8.22 18.89 -20.37
CA SER A 116 8.05 18.57 -21.79
C SER A 116 6.73 17.83 -22.05
N GLN A 117 6.09 18.09 -23.19
CA GLN A 117 4.79 17.47 -23.53
C GLN A 117 4.94 15.96 -23.81
N VAL A 118 3.97 15.17 -23.36
CA VAL A 118 3.91 13.73 -23.64
C VAL A 118 3.51 13.50 -25.09
N ASN A 119 4.31 12.71 -25.80
CA ASN A 119 4.00 12.16 -27.12
C ASN A 119 3.86 10.64 -27.02
N LEU A 120 2.87 10.04 -27.70
CA LEU A 120 2.62 8.60 -27.69
C LEU A 120 3.86 7.77 -28.04
N LYS A 121 4.71 8.25 -28.95
CA LYS A 121 5.92 7.55 -29.39
C LYS A 121 6.99 7.43 -28.31
N ASP A 122 6.96 8.32 -27.32
CA ASP A 122 7.92 8.33 -26.22
C ASP A 122 7.51 7.38 -25.09
N ILE A 123 6.24 6.99 -25.01
CA ILE A 123 5.69 6.12 -23.97
C ILE A 123 6.23 4.69 -24.15
N LYS A 124 6.78 4.12 -23.08
CA LYS A 124 7.22 2.73 -23.03
C LYS A 124 6.31 1.93 -22.11
N ILE A 125 5.51 1.05 -22.70
CA ILE A 125 4.68 0.08 -21.99
C ILE A 125 4.90 -1.28 -22.63
N SER A 126 5.13 -2.29 -21.80
CA SER A 126 5.17 -3.68 -22.22
C SER A 126 4.56 -4.52 -21.12
N ILE A 127 3.52 -5.28 -21.46
CA ILE A 127 2.85 -6.21 -20.55
C ILE A 127 2.99 -7.60 -21.19
N PRO A 128 3.53 -8.60 -20.47
CA PRO A 128 3.69 -9.95 -21.02
C PRO A 128 2.37 -10.50 -21.57
N GLY A 129 2.40 -10.99 -22.81
CA GLY A 129 1.24 -11.60 -23.47
C GLY A 129 0.17 -10.63 -23.97
N VAL A 130 0.35 -9.31 -23.82
CA VAL A 130 -0.59 -8.28 -24.29
C VAL A 130 0.03 -7.52 -25.45
N SER A 131 -0.68 -7.41 -26.56
CA SER A 131 -0.27 -6.54 -27.67
C SER A 131 -0.61 -5.10 -27.35
N VAL A 132 0.36 -4.20 -27.48
CA VAL A 132 0.19 -2.77 -27.19
C VAL A 132 0.39 -1.98 -28.48
N GLU A 133 -0.61 -1.20 -28.86
CA GLU A 133 -0.59 -0.37 -30.06
C GLU A 133 -0.86 1.10 -29.68
N MET A 134 -0.01 2.01 -30.18
CA MET A 134 -0.19 3.45 -30.02
C MET A 134 -1.04 3.95 -31.20
N ILE A 135 -2.24 4.46 -30.91
CA ILE A 135 -3.20 4.95 -31.90
C ILE A 135 -3.20 6.48 -31.85
N GLU A 136 -2.69 7.11 -32.90
CA GLU A 136 -2.68 8.56 -33.03
C GLU A 136 -4.11 9.14 -33.06
N PRO A 137 -4.36 10.33 -32.46
CA PRO A 137 -3.36 11.22 -31.86
C PRO A 137 -3.05 10.96 -30.38
N ASN A 138 -3.91 10.28 -29.63
CA ASN A 138 -3.83 10.24 -28.16
C ASN A 138 -4.35 8.94 -27.50
N SER A 139 -4.42 7.82 -28.21
CA SER A 139 -4.97 6.57 -27.66
C SER A 139 -3.93 5.46 -27.54
N ILE A 140 -4.09 4.60 -26.53
CA ILE A 140 -3.30 3.38 -26.34
C ILE A 140 -4.26 2.19 -26.34
N SER A 141 -4.01 1.23 -27.22
CA SER A 141 -4.80 0.02 -27.36
C SER A 141 -4.05 -1.18 -26.80
N PHE A 142 -4.76 -2.01 -26.03
CA PHE A 142 -4.28 -3.24 -25.42
C PHE A 142 -5.14 -4.39 -25.89
N LYS A 143 -4.56 -5.30 -26.67
CA LYS A 143 -5.25 -6.52 -27.10
C LYS A 143 -4.80 -7.70 -26.25
N LEU A 144 -5.75 -8.29 -25.53
CA LEU A 144 -5.53 -9.38 -24.60
C LEU A 144 -5.72 -10.73 -25.28
N PRO A 145 -5.06 -11.80 -24.79
CA PRO A 145 -5.20 -13.14 -25.36
C PRO A 145 -6.58 -13.76 -25.06
N SER A 146 -7.26 -13.30 -24.01
CA SER A 146 -8.57 -13.79 -23.57
C SER A 146 -9.35 -12.69 -22.85
N LYS A 147 -10.64 -12.95 -22.57
CA LYS A 147 -11.47 -12.07 -21.74
C LYS A 147 -10.87 -11.93 -20.35
N PHE A 148 -10.66 -10.69 -19.92
CA PHE A 148 -10.14 -10.39 -18.60
C PHE A 148 -10.64 -9.01 -18.14
N SER A 149 -11.67 -9.01 -17.30
CA SER A 149 -12.31 -7.80 -16.76
C SER A 149 -11.48 -7.03 -15.73
N PRO A 150 -10.58 -7.64 -14.93
CA PRO A 150 -9.71 -6.90 -14.02
C PRO A 150 -8.62 -6.07 -14.72
N PHE A 151 -8.43 -6.19 -16.04
CA PHE A 151 -7.29 -5.58 -16.74
C PHE A 151 -7.05 -4.10 -16.40
N PRO A 152 -8.06 -3.21 -16.34
CA PRO A 152 -7.86 -1.81 -15.98
C PRO A 152 -7.23 -1.60 -14.59
N SER A 153 -7.44 -2.51 -13.62
CA SER A 153 -6.83 -2.40 -12.29
C SER A 153 -5.31 -2.62 -12.32
N LEU A 154 -4.81 -3.33 -13.34
CA LEU A 154 -3.39 -3.58 -13.54
C LEU A 154 -2.65 -2.39 -14.17
N LEU A 155 -3.36 -1.35 -14.63
CA LEU A 155 -2.78 -0.19 -15.32
C LEU A 155 -2.50 1.00 -14.39
N ASN A 156 -2.54 0.79 -13.07
CA ASN A 156 -2.08 1.75 -12.07
C ASN A 156 -0.55 1.68 -11.86
N PHE A 157 0.22 1.77 -12.95
CA PHE A 157 1.67 1.88 -12.91
C PHE A 157 2.12 3.13 -13.68
N PRO A 158 3.20 3.80 -13.25
CA PRO A 158 3.65 5.04 -13.88
C PRO A 158 4.00 4.85 -15.35
N LEU A 159 3.51 5.76 -16.20
CA LEU A 159 3.99 5.89 -17.57
C LEU A 159 5.41 6.45 -17.59
N ILE A 160 6.31 5.77 -18.31
CA ILE A 160 7.73 6.12 -18.38
C ILE A 160 8.12 6.42 -19.83
N SER A 161 8.87 7.51 -20.03
CA SER A 161 9.46 7.85 -21.33
C SER A 161 10.73 7.04 -21.63
N SER A 162 11.17 7.03 -22.89
CA SER A 162 12.47 6.47 -23.29
C SER A 162 13.68 7.01 -22.52
N LYS A 163 13.56 8.21 -21.92
CA LYS A 163 14.60 8.87 -21.10
C LYS A 163 14.40 8.67 -19.59
N GLY A 164 13.46 7.82 -19.17
CA GLY A 164 13.18 7.52 -17.76
C GLY A 164 12.35 8.57 -17.03
N LYS A 165 11.78 9.55 -17.75
CA LYS A 165 10.87 10.55 -17.16
C LYS A 165 9.50 9.94 -16.91
N VAL A 166 8.83 10.38 -15.84
CA VAL A 166 7.45 10.01 -15.52
C VAL A 166 6.50 11.17 -15.77
N VAL A 167 5.21 10.88 -15.91
CA VAL A 167 4.16 11.91 -15.95
C VAL A 167 3.86 12.38 -14.53
N GLY A 168 3.74 13.70 -14.34
CA GLY A 168 3.46 14.31 -13.02
C GLY A 168 4.62 15.14 -12.47
N ASP A 169 4.46 15.63 -11.24
CA ASP A 169 5.31 16.70 -10.68
C ASP A 169 6.62 16.19 -10.03
N PHE A 170 6.85 14.88 -10.01
CA PHE A 170 8.02 14.28 -9.35
C PHE A 170 9.08 13.83 -10.35
N ASP A 171 10.31 14.33 -10.19
CA ASP A 171 11.52 13.68 -10.70
C ASP A 171 11.85 12.48 -9.80
N ILE A 172 12.08 11.30 -10.40
CA ILE A 172 12.30 10.04 -9.69
C ILE A 172 13.72 9.57 -9.93
N ARG A 173 14.45 9.32 -8.85
CA ARG A 173 15.77 8.70 -8.90
C ARG A 173 15.83 7.47 -8.02
N ILE A 174 16.13 6.32 -8.63
CA ILE A 174 16.20 5.04 -7.95
C ILE A 174 17.66 4.63 -7.79
N LYS A 175 18.06 4.25 -6.57
CA LYS A 175 19.35 3.60 -6.29
C LYS A 175 19.12 2.15 -5.97
N GLN A 176 19.84 1.27 -6.65
CA GLN A 176 19.76 -0.18 -6.46
C GLN A 176 21.14 -0.80 -6.33
N LYS A 177 21.21 -1.97 -5.69
CA LYS A 177 22.42 -2.80 -5.65
C LYS A 177 22.62 -3.48 -7.01
N GLY A 178 23.81 -4.03 -7.24
CA GLY A 178 24.08 -4.87 -8.42
C GLY A 178 23.15 -6.09 -8.55
N SER A 179 22.53 -6.53 -7.44
CA SER A 179 21.50 -7.58 -7.42
C SER A 179 20.11 -7.14 -7.90
N GLY A 180 19.89 -5.86 -8.22
CA GLY A 180 18.59 -5.30 -8.60
C GLY A 180 17.69 -4.88 -7.43
N VAL A 181 18.11 -5.14 -6.19
CA VAL A 181 17.37 -4.72 -4.98
C VAL A 181 17.46 -3.20 -4.83
N VAL A 182 16.31 -2.53 -4.76
CA VAL A 182 16.18 -1.10 -4.55
C VAL A 182 16.55 -0.75 -3.10
N THR A 183 17.40 0.26 -2.94
CA THR A 183 17.92 0.73 -1.64
C THR A 183 17.42 2.12 -1.27
N GLN A 184 17.17 2.96 -2.28
CA GLN A 184 16.65 4.31 -2.08
C GLN A 184 15.85 4.76 -3.30
N ILE A 185 14.74 5.45 -3.06
CA ILE A 185 14.01 6.19 -4.08
C ILE A 185 13.91 7.64 -3.63
N LEU A 186 14.36 8.55 -4.49
CA LEU A 186 14.22 9.98 -4.32
C LEU A 186 13.10 10.47 -5.23
N LEU A 187 12.09 11.11 -4.62
CA LEU A 187 11.07 11.88 -5.31
C LEU A 187 11.33 13.36 -5.06
N GLU A 188 11.48 14.15 -6.12
CA GLU A 188 11.67 15.61 -6.01
C GLU A 188 10.64 16.35 -6.85
N SER A 189 9.87 17.24 -6.20
CA SER A 189 8.98 18.19 -6.87
C SER A 189 9.48 19.63 -6.67
N PRO A 190 8.85 20.64 -7.30
CA PRO A 190 9.13 22.05 -6.99
C PRO A 190 8.91 22.38 -5.51
N GLU A 191 7.98 21.70 -4.84
CA GLU A 191 7.56 22.01 -3.46
C GLU A 191 8.33 21.24 -2.39
N LYS A 192 8.68 19.97 -2.63
CA LYS A 192 9.26 19.11 -1.60
C LYS A 192 10.19 18.04 -2.15
N LYS A 193 11.02 17.50 -1.26
CA LYS A 193 11.91 16.37 -1.52
C LYS A 193 11.58 15.23 -0.57
N ILE A 194 11.35 14.02 -1.09
CA ILE A 194 11.08 12.83 -0.29
C ILE A 194 12.09 11.74 -0.64
N THR A 195 12.84 11.27 0.35
CA THR A 195 13.81 10.19 0.20
C THR A 195 13.32 8.95 0.95
N PHE A 196 12.88 7.94 0.21
CA PHE A 196 12.56 6.62 0.73
C PHE A 196 13.83 5.79 0.83
N ASN A 197 14.14 5.29 2.02
CA ASN A 197 15.25 4.38 2.29
C ASN A 197 14.67 3.02 2.65
N PHE A 198 15.14 1.97 1.99
CA PHE A 198 14.63 0.62 2.17
C PHE A 198 15.51 -0.17 3.14
N TYR A 199 14.89 -0.77 4.14
CA TYR A 199 15.55 -1.56 5.17
C TYR A 199 15.01 -2.98 5.14
N SER A 200 15.90 -3.96 5.25
CA SER A 200 15.47 -5.37 5.20
C SER A 200 14.70 -5.81 6.45
N THR A 201 14.85 -5.10 7.57
CA THR A 201 14.16 -5.42 8.83
C THR A 201 13.71 -4.15 9.57
N ALA A 202 12.64 -4.29 10.36
CA ALA A 202 12.15 -3.22 11.23
C ALA A 202 13.23 -2.71 12.20
N LYS A 203 14.03 -3.61 12.78
CA LYS A 203 15.16 -3.25 13.66
C LYS A 203 16.18 -2.33 12.97
N GLN A 204 16.49 -2.57 11.69
CA GLN A 204 17.40 -1.69 10.93
C GLN A 204 16.78 -0.31 10.71
N ALA A 205 15.51 -0.25 10.30
CA ALA A 205 14.80 1.02 10.10
C ALA A 205 14.70 1.82 11.40
N ILE A 206 14.29 1.19 12.50
CA ILE A 206 14.21 1.83 13.83
C ILE A 206 15.59 2.34 14.28
N THR A 207 16.66 1.59 14.02
CA THR A 207 18.03 2.04 14.34
C THR A 207 18.40 3.28 13.53
N ALA A 208 18.14 3.29 12.23
CA ALA A 208 18.39 4.46 11.38
C ALA A 208 17.57 5.68 11.82
N TYR A 209 16.32 5.46 12.24
CA TYR A 209 15.49 6.52 12.83
C TYR A 209 16.12 7.07 14.09
N LYS A 210 16.54 6.22 15.05
CA LYS A 210 17.19 6.64 16.29
C LYS A 210 18.47 7.44 16.04
N LEU A 211 19.26 7.05 15.04
CA LEU A 211 20.47 7.75 14.59
C LEU A 211 20.20 9.06 13.83
N GLY A 212 18.94 9.43 13.60
CA GLY A 212 18.56 10.65 12.88
C GLY A 212 18.82 10.59 11.38
N GLN A 213 19.01 9.40 10.81
CA GLN A 213 19.20 9.19 9.38
C GLN A 213 17.89 9.29 8.60
N ILE A 214 16.78 8.97 9.24
CA ILE A 214 15.41 9.10 8.73
C ILE A 214 14.51 9.80 9.75
N ASP A 215 13.43 10.39 9.24
CA ASP A 215 12.48 11.23 9.96
C ASP A 215 11.16 10.52 10.28
N LEU A 216 10.87 9.46 9.52
CA LEU A 216 9.69 8.61 9.66
C LEU A 216 10.07 7.16 9.32
N VAL A 217 9.51 6.20 10.05
CA VAL A 217 9.51 4.77 9.71
C VAL A 217 8.06 4.35 9.52
N ALA A 218 7.75 3.75 8.38
CA ALA A 218 6.42 3.19 8.12
C ALA A 218 6.43 1.68 8.31
N ASP A 219 5.23 1.12 8.50
CA ASP A 219 4.95 -0.32 8.44
C ASP A 219 5.76 -1.16 9.45
N ILE A 220 5.95 -0.63 10.67
CA ILE A 220 6.58 -1.38 11.76
C ILE A 220 5.58 -2.44 12.27
N PRO A 221 5.91 -3.74 12.24
CA PRO A 221 5.03 -4.77 12.80
C PRO A 221 4.71 -4.51 14.28
N THR A 222 3.45 -4.73 14.69
CA THR A 222 3.02 -4.52 16.09
C THR A 222 3.77 -5.41 17.08
N SER A 223 4.31 -6.55 16.65
CA SER A 223 5.18 -7.41 17.46
C SER A 223 6.54 -6.79 17.80
N GLN A 224 6.90 -5.66 17.19
CA GLN A 224 8.13 -4.90 17.46
C GLN A 224 7.87 -3.50 18.04
N ASP A 225 6.74 -3.35 18.74
CA ASP A 225 6.26 -2.11 19.33
C ASP A 225 7.19 -1.48 20.38
N GLY A 226 7.93 -2.30 21.14
CA GLY A 226 8.97 -1.88 22.07
C GLY A 226 8.60 -0.63 22.89
N ASP A 227 9.58 0.22 23.19
CA ASP A 227 9.34 1.58 23.69
C ASP A 227 9.49 2.60 22.56
N LEU A 228 8.78 2.40 21.44
CA LEU A 228 8.89 3.33 20.29
C LEU A 228 8.31 4.71 20.61
N ALA A 229 7.32 4.77 21.50
CA ALA A 229 6.66 6.01 21.92
C ALA A 229 7.61 7.01 22.61
N SER A 230 8.69 6.54 23.26
CA SER A 230 9.69 7.45 23.85
C SER A 230 10.59 8.14 22.81
N PHE A 231 10.66 7.62 21.58
CA PHE A 231 11.52 8.15 20.53
C PHE A 231 10.79 9.06 19.51
N GLY A 232 9.47 9.19 19.62
CA GLY A 232 8.69 10.01 18.69
C GLY A 232 7.19 9.85 18.84
N LYS A 233 6.47 10.26 17.79
CA LYS A 233 5.04 10.13 17.66
C LYS A 233 4.73 8.81 17.00
N LEU A 234 3.80 8.05 17.57
CA LEU A 234 3.39 6.75 17.09
C LEU A 234 1.96 6.84 16.57
N ASN A 235 1.70 6.24 15.42
CA ASN A 235 0.37 6.05 14.89
C ASN A 235 0.16 4.56 14.60
N LYS A 236 -0.89 3.95 15.16
CA LYS A 236 -1.30 2.58 14.84
C LYS A 236 -2.28 2.65 13.67
N SER A 237 -1.96 1.96 12.59
CA SER A 237 -2.82 1.84 11.42
C SER A 237 -3.15 0.37 11.17
N VAL A 238 -4.38 0.11 10.69
CA VAL A 238 -4.80 -1.21 10.24
C VAL A 238 -4.42 -1.35 8.77
N ASP A 239 -3.84 -2.49 8.39
CA ASP A 239 -3.59 -2.83 7.00
C ASP A 239 -4.74 -3.68 6.45
N GLU A 240 -5.73 -3.01 5.87
CA GLU A 240 -6.86 -3.68 5.20
C GLU A 240 -6.47 -4.28 3.84
N SER A 241 -5.26 -4.02 3.34
CA SER A 241 -4.72 -4.70 2.15
C SER A 241 -4.14 -6.08 2.46
N GLN A 242 -4.12 -6.46 3.74
CA GLN A 242 -3.67 -7.77 4.18
C GLN A 242 -4.70 -8.44 5.08
N VAL A 243 -4.67 -9.76 5.13
CA VAL A 243 -5.45 -10.53 6.09
C VAL A 243 -4.63 -11.71 6.61
N VAL A 244 -4.66 -11.92 7.91
CA VAL A 244 -4.11 -13.13 8.53
C VAL A 244 -5.17 -14.22 8.48
N MET A 245 -4.78 -15.41 8.06
CA MET A 245 -5.68 -16.55 7.90
C MET A 245 -4.99 -17.88 8.15
N VAL A 246 -5.80 -18.91 8.42
CA VAL A 246 -5.34 -20.30 8.48
C VAL A 246 -5.84 -21.03 7.24
N ILE A 247 -4.92 -21.46 6.38
CA ILE A 247 -5.23 -22.26 5.19
C ILE A 247 -5.32 -23.73 5.58
N PHE A 248 -6.38 -24.41 5.15
CA PHE A 248 -6.54 -25.85 5.33
C PHE A 248 -6.07 -26.58 4.06
N ASN A 249 -5.10 -27.48 4.19
CA ASN A 249 -4.71 -28.34 3.08
C ASN A 249 -5.75 -29.48 2.91
N GLN A 250 -6.60 -29.36 1.90
CA GLN A 250 -7.70 -30.31 1.65
C GLN A 250 -7.25 -31.62 1.02
N SER A 251 -5.97 -31.76 0.67
CA SER A 251 -5.39 -33.07 0.33
C SER A 251 -5.10 -33.93 1.57
N ASP A 252 -5.06 -33.33 2.77
CA ASP A 252 -4.93 -34.09 4.02
C ASP A 252 -6.25 -34.82 4.33
N PRO A 253 -6.23 -36.14 4.63
CA PRO A 253 -7.44 -36.91 4.91
C PRO A 253 -8.28 -36.36 6.07
N ASN A 254 -7.66 -35.74 7.08
CA ASN A 254 -8.34 -35.18 8.24
C ASN A 254 -8.99 -33.82 7.94
N LEU A 255 -8.50 -33.10 6.92
CA LEU A 255 -8.95 -31.75 6.57
C LEU A 255 -9.76 -31.69 5.27
N LYS A 256 -9.91 -32.82 4.57
CA LYS A 256 -10.73 -32.95 3.35
C LYS A 256 -12.21 -32.69 3.63
N ASP A 257 -12.74 -33.20 4.74
CA ASP A 257 -14.14 -33.00 5.13
C ASP A 257 -14.36 -31.58 5.66
N LYS A 258 -15.36 -30.88 5.10
CA LYS A 258 -15.69 -29.53 5.51
C LYS A 258 -16.21 -29.46 6.94
N ALA A 259 -16.87 -30.52 7.43
CA ALA A 259 -17.34 -30.57 8.81
C ALA A 259 -16.16 -30.45 9.80
N THR A 260 -15.04 -31.13 9.55
CA THR A 260 -13.84 -31.01 10.38
C THR A 260 -13.28 -29.59 10.39
N ARG A 261 -13.14 -28.95 9.21
CA ARG A 261 -12.65 -27.56 9.11
C ARG A 261 -13.57 -26.59 9.86
N GLN A 262 -14.89 -26.76 9.73
CA GLN A 262 -15.88 -25.98 10.46
C GLN A 262 -15.80 -26.22 11.97
N GLY A 263 -15.62 -27.46 12.40
CA GLY A 263 -15.44 -27.83 13.81
C GLY A 263 -14.23 -27.17 14.45
N ILE A 264 -13.08 -27.16 13.75
CA ILE A 264 -11.87 -26.44 14.16
C ILE A 264 -12.16 -24.94 14.28
N SER A 265 -12.85 -24.36 13.30
CA SER A 265 -13.20 -22.94 13.31
C SER A 265 -14.10 -22.53 14.49
N TYR A 266 -15.05 -23.38 14.89
CA TYR A 266 -15.88 -23.16 16.08
C TYR A 266 -15.11 -23.27 17.40
N ALA A 267 -13.95 -23.95 17.43
CA ALA A 267 -13.16 -24.13 18.65
C ALA A 267 -12.45 -22.84 19.10
N ILE A 268 -12.15 -21.93 18.17
CA ILE A 268 -11.39 -20.71 18.43
C ILE A 268 -12.25 -19.68 19.17
N LYS A 269 -11.75 -19.12 20.28
CA LYS A 269 -12.49 -18.17 21.13
C LYS A 269 -12.48 -16.78 20.52
N ASP A 270 -11.29 -16.26 20.25
CA ASP A 270 -11.10 -14.95 19.63
C ASP A 270 -10.31 -15.08 18.33
N LYS A 271 -10.99 -14.89 17.20
CA LYS A 271 -10.36 -14.93 15.87
C LYS A 271 -9.56 -13.68 15.55
N SER A 272 -9.77 -12.59 16.30
CA SER A 272 -9.07 -11.33 16.08
C SER A 272 -7.69 -11.31 16.74
N PHE A 273 -7.51 -12.11 17.80
CA PHE A 273 -6.31 -12.15 18.63
C PHE A 273 -5.86 -10.77 19.13
N GLY A 274 -6.80 -9.82 19.28
CA GLY A 274 -6.57 -8.43 19.67
C GLY A 274 -6.36 -7.43 18.52
N GLU A 275 -6.49 -7.87 17.27
CA GLU A 275 -6.43 -7.00 16.08
C GLU A 275 -7.83 -6.74 15.49
N THR A 276 -7.92 -6.13 14.31
CA THR A 276 -9.20 -5.78 13.66
C THR A 276 -9.78 -7.00 12.95
N PRO A 277 -10.98 -7.50 13.32
CA PRO A 277 -11.57 -8.69 12.69
C PRO A 277 -11.71 -8.54 11.16
N ALA A 278 -11.41 -9.61 10.44
CA ALA A 278 -11.61 -9.70 9.00
C ALA A 278 -12.68 -10.75 8.68
N LEU A 279 -13.49 -10.49 7.66
CA LEU A 279 -14.59 -11.38 7.27
C LEU A 279 -14.25 -12.27 6.06
N THR A 280 -13.38 -11.79 5.19
CA THR A 280 -13.17 -12.33 3.84
C THR A 280 -11.78 -11.96 3.31
N THR A 281 -11.40 -12.49 2.15
CA THR A 281 -10.16 -12.15 1.44
C THR A 281 -10.31 -10.97 0.47
N ILE A 282 -11.41 -10.22 0.58
CA ILE A 282 -11.67 -8.98 -0.17
C ILE A 282 -11.65 -7.80 0.80
N ASN A 283 -10.98 -6.72 0.39
CA ASN A 283 -10.80 -5.52 1.20
C ASN A 283 -12.17 -4.91 1.58
N PRO A 284 -12.39 -4.50 2.84
CA PRO A 284 -13.66 -3.90 3.30
C PRO A 284 -14.13 -2.68 2.52
N MET A 285 -13.21 -1.90 1.95
CA MET A 285 -13.51 -0.74 1.11
C MET A 285 -13.90 -1.12 -0.32
N SER A 286 -13.64 -2.35 -0.76
CA SER A 286 -13.90 -2.78 -2.13
C SER A 286 -15.39 -2.73 -2.50
N TRP A 287 -15.70 -2.25 -3.70
CA TRP A 287 -17.03 -2.32 -4.30
C TRP A 287 -17.63 -3.74 -4.34
N GLY A 288 -16.78 -4.77 -4.32
CA GLY A 288 -17.15 -6.19 -4.30
C GLY A 288 -17.23 -6.81 -2.89
N PHE A 289 -17.02 -6.05 -1.82
CA PHE A 289 -17.02 -6.57 -0.45
C PHE A 289 -18.39 -7.10 0.00
N ASN A 290 -18.40 -8.27 0.64
CA ASN A 290 -19.61 -8.87 1.23
C ASN A 290 -19.53 -8.89 2.77
N PRO A 291 -20.27 -8.03 3.49
CA PRO A 291 -20.32 -8.08 4.95
C PRO A 291 -21.20 -9.22 5.48
N LEU A 292 -21.98 -9.89 4.63
CA LEU A 292 -22.97 -10.92 5.00
C LEU A 292 -22.47 -12.34 4.69
N VAL A 293 -21.26 -12.65 5.15
CA VAL A 293 -20.67 -13.99 5.06
C VAL A 293 -20.87 -14.78 6.35
N LYS A 294 -20.79 -16.11 6.25
CA LYS A 294 -20.91 -16.98 7.43
C LYS A 294 -19.70 -16.78 8.34
N THR A 295 -19.96 -16.54 9.61
CA THR A 295 -18.93 -16.50 10.66
C THR A 295 -19.07 -17.69 11.59
N TYR A 296 -17.97 -18.07 12.23
CA TYR A 296 -17.90 -19.23 13.14
C TYR A 296 -17.70 -18.74 14.56
N GLN A 297 -18.76 -18.29 15.24
CA GLN A 297 -18.66 -17.85 16.64
C GLN A 297 -18.28 -19.03 17.56
N HIS A 298 -17.48 -18.78 18.60
CA HIS A 298 -16.99 -19.84 19.48
C HIS A 298 -18.11 -20.75 20.02
N ASN A 299 -18.02 -22.06 19.72
CA ASN A 299 -19.04 -23.04 20.12
C ASN A 299 -18.44 -24.46 20.24
N LEU A 300 -18.03 -24.82 21.46
CA LEU A 300 -17.43 -26.13 21.75
C LEU A 300 -18.40 -27.30 21.57
N GLN A 301 -19.70 -27.10 21.78
CA GLN A 301 -20.71 -28.14 21.53
C GLN A 301 -20.70 -28.51 20.04
N ARG A 302 -20.72 -27.49 19.17
CA ARG A 302 -20.68 -27.69 17.73
C ARG A 302 -19.36 -28.27 17.25
N THR A 303 -18.23 -27.88 17.86
CA THR A 303 -16.94 -28.52 17.62
C THR A 303 -17.00 -30.03 17.91
N LYS A 304 -17.56 -30.44 19.06
CA LYS A 304 -17.69 -31.87 19.43
C LYS A 304 -18.61 -32.65 18.49
N GLU A 305 -19.68 -32.02 17.98
CA GLU A 305 -20.59 -32.65 17.01
C GLU A 305 -19.93 -32.89 15.64
N LEU A 306 -19.05 -31.98 15.22
CA LEU A 306 -18.45 -32.00 13.89
C LEU A 306 -17.13 -32.79 13.84
N ILE A 307 -16.37 -32.82 14.93
CA ILE A 307 -15.10 -33.56 15.02
C ILE A 307 -15.36 -34.97 15.58
N LYS A 308 -15.35 -35.96 14.69
CA LYS A 308 -15.73 -37.35 14.99
C LYS A 308 -14.64 -38.19 15.65
N SER A 309 -13.38 -37.78 15.52
CA SER A 309 -12.22 -38.49 16.06
C SER A 309 -11.18 -37.49 16.52
N THR A 310 -10.33 -37.90 17.47
CA THR A 310 -9.20 -37.08 17.90
C THR A 310 -8.27 -36.76 16.73
N LEU A 311 -7.90 -35.50 16.62
CA LEU A 311 -7.03 -34.95 15.59
C LEU A 311 -5.71 -34.51 16.21
N THR A 312 -4.60 -34.87 15.58
CA THR A 312 -3.29 -34.30 15.86
C THR A 312 -2.82 -33.64 14.57
N LEU A 313 -2.72 -32.31 14.56
CA LEU A 313 -2.43 -31.52 13.36
C LEU A 313 -1.16 -30.69 13.53
N GLU A 314 -0.38 -30.58 12.46
CA GLU A 314 0.73 -29.64 12.33
C GLU A 314 0.21 -28.26 11.87
N LEU A 315 0.51 -27.22 12.64
CA LEU A 315 0.32 -25.82 12.28
C LEU A 315 1.66 -25.23 11.85
N SER A 316 1.85 -25.08 10.55
CA SER A 316 2.99 -24.32 10.01
C SER A 316 2.72 -22.82 10.13
N THR A 317 3.75 -22.04 10.46
CA THR A 317 3.64 -20.57 10.54
C THR A 317 4.98 -19.87 10.30
N LEU A 318 4.94 -18.58 9.98
CA LEU A 318 6.13 -17.74 9.82
C LEU A 318 6.56 -17.14 11.17
N PRO A 319 7.84 -16.75 11.37
CA PRO A 319 8.34 -16.26 12.66
C PRO A 319 7.55 -15.08 13.22
N GLU A 320 7.09 -14.18 12.36
CA GLU A 320 6.29 -13.01 12.73
C GLU A 320 4.89 -13.34 13.26
N LEU A 321 4.36 -14.53 12.95
CA LEU A 321 3.04 -15.00 13.38
C LEU A 321 3.12 -16.06 14.49
N LEU A 322 4.32 -16.40 14.97
CA LEU A 322 4.48 -17.38 16.07
C LEU A 322 3.64 -17.06 17.32
N PRO A 323 3.60 -15.80 17.83
CA PRO A 323 2.75 -15.47 18.98
C PRO A 323 1.26 -15.71 18.71
N VAL A 324 0.83 -15.59 17.46
CA VAL A 324 -0.56 -15.84 17.04
C VAL A 324 -0.81 -17.34 16.93
N ALA A 325 0.16 -18.12 16.44
CA ALA A 325 0.09 -19.58 16.40
C ALA A 325 -0.01 -20.20 17.80
N GLU A 326 0.72 -19.66 18.79
CA GLU A 326 0.63 -20.08 20.20
C GLU A 326 -0.76 -19.81 20.76
N LYS A 327 -1.29 -18.59 20.61
CA LYS A 327 -2.67 -18.26 21.02
C LYS A 327 -3.72 -19.13 20.31
N PHE A 328 -3.55 -19.36 19.01
CA PHE A 328 -4.43 -20.22 18.22
C PHE A 328 -4.43 -21.65 18.76
N LYS A 329 -3.24 -22.19 19.07
CA LYS A 329 -3.08 -23.50 19.70
C LYS A 329 -3.79 -23.54 21.06
N ASP A 330 -3.52 -22.58 21.94
CA ASP A 330 -4.11 -22.50 23.28
C ASP A 330 -5.65 -22.45 23.25
N ASP A 331 -6.22 -21.82 22.23
CA ASP A 331 -7.67 -21.70 22.05
C ASP A 331 -8.34 -23.01 21.63
N ILE A 332 -7.70 -23.81 20.78
CA ILE A 332 -8.33 -25.00 20.20
C ILE A 332 -7.88 -26.31 20.83
N GLU A 333 -6.80 -26.31 21.60
CA GLU A 333 -6.27 -27.52 22.22
C GLU A 333 -7.26 -28.12 23.22
N SER A 334 -7.57 -29.39 23.02
CA SER A 334 -8.55 -30.14 23.81
C SER A 334 -8.25 -31.64 23.74
N ASP A 335 -9.16 -32.48 24.26
CA ASP A 335 -9.07 -33.93 24.09
C ASP A 335 -9.35 -34.39 22.64
N LEU A 336 -10.00 -33.53 21.85
CA LEU A 336 -10.34 -33.81 20.44
C LEU A 336 -9.34 -33.23 19.44
N ILE A 337 -8.63 -32.16 19.79
CA ILE A 337 -7.71 -31.47 18.88
C ILE A 337 -6.39 -31.22 19.60
N LYS A 338 -5.29 -31.72 19.02
CA LYS A 338 -3.91 -31.44 19.42
C LYS A 338 -3.19 -30.73 18.28
N ILE A 339 -2.44 -29.68 18.61
CA ILE A 339 -1.70 -28.87 17.63
C ILE A 339 -0.20 -28.90 17.91
N ASN A 340 0.57 -29.22 16.88
CA ASN A 340 2.03 -29.12 16.89
C ASN A 340 2.44 -27.93 16.01
N ILE A 341 3.05 -26.90 16.61
CA ILE A 341 3.48 -25.72 15.87
C ILE A 341 4.84 -25.99 15.21
N LYS A 342 4.97 -25.60 13.94
CA LYS A 342 6.21 -25.65 13.17
C LYS A 342 6.50 -24.29 12.55
N VAL A 343 7.62 -23.69 12.93
CA VAL A 343 8.06 -22.43 12.34
C VAL A 343 8.81 -22.71 11.05
N VAL A 344 8.41 -22.07 9.96
CA VAL A 344 9.02 -22.15 8.62
C VAL A 344 9.49 -20.77 8.18
N THR A 345 10.44 -20.71 7.25
CA THR A 345 11.01 -19.44 6.75
C THR A 345 10.37 -18.94 5.46
N SER A 346 9.48 -19.73 4.85
CA SER A 346 8.77 -19.43 3.61
C SER A 346 7.49 -20.27 3.56
N THR A 347 6.64 -20.02 2.55
CA THR A 347 5.49 -20.88 2.26
C THR A 347 5.94 -22.34 2.12
N PRO A 348 5.42 -23.28 2.93
CA PRO A 348 5.84 -24.67 2.90
C PRO A 348 5.16 -25.43 1.75
N ASP A 349 5.91 -26.33 1.10
CA ASP A 349 5.35 -27.22 0.05
C ASP A 349 4.37 -28.26 0.63
N GLN A 350 4.55 -28.62 1.91
CA GLN A 350 3.74 -29.60 2.63
C GLN A 350 3.38 -29.06 4.01
N PHE A 351 2.09 -29.01 4.31
CA PHE A 351 1.53 -28.60 5.60
C PHE A 351 0.13 -29.20 5.76
N GLN A 352 -0.39 -29.25 7.00
CA GLN A 352 -1.81 -29.55 7.26
C GLN A 352 -2.59 -28.24 7.43
N LEU A 353 -2.16 -27.42 8.38
CA LEU A 353 -2.63 -26.05 8.59
C LEU A 353 -1.47 -25.08 8.32
N PHE A 354 -1.74 -23.95 7.66
CA PHE A 354 -0.76 -22.89 7.47
C PHE A 354 -1.33 -21.55 7.92
N LEU A 355 -0.80 -21.00 9.01
CA LEU A 355 -1.09 -19.65 9.48
C LEU A 355 -0.17 -18.66 8.76
N THR A 356 -0.75 -17.83 7.92
CA THR A 356 -0.03 -16.89 7.06
C THR A 356 -0.78 -15.58 6.88
N THR A 357 -0.06 -14.56 6.46
CA THR A 357 -0.63 -13.32 5.93
C THR A 357 -0.89 -13.47 4.43
N PHE A 358 -2.01 -12.95 3.97
CA PHE A 358 -2.44 -12.89 2.58
C PHE A 358 -2.52 -11.44 2.11
N ASN A 359 -1.91 -11.11 0.99
CA ASN A 359 -2.05 -9.80 0.35
C ASN A 359 -3.32 -9.81 -0.51
N ILE A 360 -4.24 -8.91 -0.21
CA ILE A 360 -5.51 -8.77 -0.90
C ILE A 360 -5.29 -7.97 -2.20
N PRO A 361 -5.58 -8.55 -3.39
CA PRO A 361 -5.61 -7.80 -4.64
C PRO A 361 -6.63 -6.67 -4.59
N VAL A 362 -6.35 -5.55 -5.27
CA VAL A 362 -7.25 -4.39 -5.29
C VAL A 362 -8.56 -4.70 -6.04
N ASP A 363 -8.47 -5.39 -7.19
CA ASP A 363 -9.66 -5.96 -7.83
C ASP A 363 -10.09 -7.23 -7.07
N PRO A 364 -11.39 -7.48 -6.86
CA PRO A 364 -11.88 -8.67 -6.15
C PRO A 364 -11.51 -10.02 -6.79
N ASP A 365 -10.87 -10.07 -7.96
CA ASP A 365 -10.35 -11.29 -8.58
C ASP A 365 -9.36 -12.04 -7.67
N GLN A 366 -9.78 -13.23 -7.21
CA GLN A 366 -8.95 -14.11 -6.39
C GLN A 366 -8.53 -15.41 -7.11
N TYR A 367 -8.72 -15.47 -8.44
CA TYR A 367 -8.55 -16.69 -9.22
C TYR A 367 -7.20 -17.37 -8.98
N GLN A 368 -6.10 -16.60 -9.00
CA GLN A 368 -4.74 -17.14 -8.82
C GLN A 368 -4.52 -17.86 -7.48
N HIS A 369 -5.32 -17.56 -6.46
CA HIS A 369 -5.12 -18.04 -5.09
C HIS A 369 -6.08 -19.15 -4.68
N TRP A 370 -7.26 -19.26 -5.30
CA TRP A 370 -8.30 -20.19 -4.81
C TRP A 370 -8.90 -21.09 -5.88
N HIS A 371 -8.64 -20.83 -7.16
CA HIS A 371 -9.11 -21.71 -8.23
C HIS A 371 -8.31 -23.02 -8.23
N SER A 372 -8.99 -24.16 -8.41
CA SER A 372 -8.41 -25.52 -8.30
C SER A 372 -7.19 -25.77 -9.19
N THR A 373 -7.15 -25.15 -10.37
CA THR A 373 -6.08 -25.32 -11.37
C THR A 373 -4.83 -24.48 -11.09
N GLN A 374 -4.87 -23.57 -10.12
CA GLN A 374 -3.80 -22.58 -9.92
C GLN A 374 -2.76 -23.06 -8.92
N ALA A 375 -1.48 -22.85 -9.25
CA ALA A 375 -0.39 -23.16 -8.34
C ALA A 375 -0.43 -22.34 -7.03
N GLY A 376 -1.07 -21.16 -7.07
CA GLY A 376 -1.28 -20.32 -5.88
C GLY A 376 -2.34 -20.86 -4.91
N ASN A 377 -3.15 -21.85 -5.32
CA ASN A 377 -4.07 -22.57 -4.44
C ASN A 377 -3.32 -23.61 -3.61
N ILE A 378 -2.52 -23.11 -2.67
CA ILE A 378 -1.65 -23.92 -1.82
C ILE A 378 -2.44 -24.83 -0.85
N GLY A 379 -3.70 -24.48 -0.56
CA GLY A 379 -4.63 -25.31 0.22
C GLY A 379 -5.21 -26.48 -0.57
N LYS A 380 -4.98 -26.53 -1.90
CA LYS A 380 -5.46 -27.58 -2.81
C LYS A 380 -6.98 -27.78 -2.71
N SER A 381 -7.72 -26.70 -2.50
CA SER A 381 -9.19 -26.74 -2.52
C SER A 381 -9.69 -27.00 -3.93
N ASN A 382 -10.73 -27.81 -4.08
CA ASN A 382 -11.31 -28.14 -5.37
C ASN A 382 -12.84 -28.13 -5.26
N ASP A 383 -13.41 -26.92 -5.26
CA ASP A 383 -14.85 -26.72 -5.21
C ASP A 383 -15.32 -26.11 -6.55
N GLU A 384 -16.17 -26.84 -7.26
CA GLU A 384 -16.62 -26.48 -8.61
C GLU A 384 -17.37 -25.13 -8.63
N LYS A 385 -18.07 -24.79 -7.55
CA LYS A 385 -18.82 -23.53 -7.46
C LYS A 385 -17.87 -22.36 -7.26
N ILE A 386 -16.87 -22.49 -6.38
CA ILE A 386 -15.81 -21.49 -6.23
C ILE A 386 -15.09 -21.26 -7.56
N ASP A 387 -14.69 -22.35 -8.24
CA ASP A 387 -14.00 -22.26 -9.53
C ASP A 387 -14.84 -21.48 -10.55
N LYS A 388 -16.09 -21.88 -10.72
CA LYS A 388 -17.02 -21.21 -11.62
C LYS A 388 -17.21 -19.73 -11.30
N LEU A 389 -17.40 -19.38 -10.03
CA LEU A 389 -17.58 -17.97 -9.62
C LEU A 389 -16.32 -17.13 -9.92
N LEU A 390 -15.13 -17.69 -9.75
CA LEU A 390 -13.88 -17.00 -10.07
C LEU A 390 -13.69 -16.85 -11.59
N GLU A 391 -14.04 -17.85 -12.39
CA GLU A 391 -14.04 -17.77 -13.86
C GLU A 391 -15.04 -16.74 -14.39
N ASP A 392 -16.28 -16.78 -13.90
CA ASP A 392 -17.34 -15.83 -14.27
C ASP A 392 -16.94 -14.40 -13.86
N GLY A 393 -16.38 -14.22 -12.66
CA GLY A 393 -15.96 -12.91 -12.15
C GLY A 393 -14.87 -12.24 -13.00
N ARG A 394 -13.96 -13.04 -13.59
CA ARG A 394 -12.89 -12.57 -14.49
C ARG A 394 -13.34 -12.28 -15.91
N THR A 395 -14.47 -12.83 -16.35
CA THR A 395 -14.91 -12.78 -17.76
C THR A 395 -16.16 -11.93 -17.97
N THR A 396 -16.89 -11.60 -16.90
CA THR A 396 -17.99 -10.63 -16.89
C THR A 396 -17.44 -9.20 -16.85
N PHE A 397 -17.91 -8.31 -17.73
CA PHE A 397 -17.48 -6.90 -17.81
C PHE A 397 -18.44 -5.92 -17.14
N ASP A 398 -19.72 -6.27 -17.00
CA ASP A 398 -20.67 -5.43 -16.26
C ASP A 398 -20.34 -5.47 -14.76
N GLN A 399 -20.08 -4.30 -14.18
CA GLN A 399 -19.60 -4.23 -12.79
C GLN A 399 -20.68 -4.67 -11.79
N LYS A 400 -21.97 -4.45 -12.08
CA LYS A 400 -23.06 -4.84 -11.18
C LYS A 400 -23.22 -6.37 -11.16
N GLU A 401 -23.12 -7.00 -12.32
CA GLU A 401 -23.12 -8.47 -12.44
C GLU A 401 -21.87 -9.07 -11.78
N ARG A 402 -20.66 -8.52 -12.04
CA ARG A 402 -19.43 -8.93 -11.36
C ARG A 402 -19.56 -8.84 -9.85
N LYS A 403 -20.19 -7.78 -9.33
CA LYS A 403 -20.39 -7.59 -7.89
C LYS A 403 -21.18 -8.75 -7.30
N LEU A 404 -22.29 -9.14 -7.91
CA LEU A 404 -23.10 -10.28 -7.44
C LEU A 404 -22.29 -11.57 -7.39
N ILE A 405 -21.48 -11.83 -8.43
CA ILE A 405 -20.59 -13.00 -8.49
C ILE A 405 -19.61 -13.00 -7.31
N TYR A 406 -18.97 -11.88 -6.99
CA TYR A 406 -18.03 -11.80 -5.87
C TYR A 406 -18.72 -11.86 -4.50
N LEU A 407 -19.96 -11.38 -4.36
CA LEU A 407 -20.74 -11.60 -3.15
C LEU A 407 -21.01 -13.09 -2.91
N ASP A 408 -21.40 -13.82 -3.97
CA ASP A 408 -21.64 -15.27 -3.93
C ASP A 408 -20.36 -16.08 -3.73
N PHE A 409 -19.24 -15.63 -4.29
CA PHE A 409 -17.91 -16.22 -4.04
C PHE A 409 -17.58 -16.16 -2.56
N GLN A 410 -17.66 -14.99 -1.93
CA GLN A 410 -17.32 -14.81 -0.52
C GLN A 410 -18.24 -15.64 0.40
N LYS A 411 -19.53 -15.71 0.08
CA LYS A 411 -20.47 -16.57 0.80
C LYS A 411 -20.07 -18.05 0.70
N THR A 412 -19.83 -18.53 -0.51
CA THR A 412 -19.43 -19.92 -0.78
C THR A 412 -18.08 -20.24 -0.12
N PHE A 413 -17.11 -19.33 -0.21
CA PHE A 413 -15.82 -19.43 0.45
C PHE A 413 -15.96 -19.59 1.97
N SER A 414 -16.83 -18.79 2.61
CA SER A 414 -17.07 -18.89 4.05
C SER A 414 -17.77 -20.19 4.48
N GLU A 415 -18.55 -20.81 3.58
CA GLU A 415 -19.27 -22.06 3.83
C GLU A 415 -18.39 -23.30 3.61
N GLU A 416 -17.66 -23.34 2.50
CA GLU A 416 -16.74 -24.43 2.14
C GLU A 416 -15.41 -24.32 2.88
N LEU A 417 -15.07 -23.13 3.38
CA LEU A 417 -13.97 -22.88 4.31
C LEU A 417 -12.62 -23.46 3.83
N PRO A 418 -12.12 -23.08 2.64
CA PRO A 418 -10.77 -23.46 2.21
C PRO A 418 -9.68 -22.78 3.06
N ALA A 419 -9.97 -21.59 3.58
CA ALA A 419 -9.18 -20.93 4.62
C ALA A 419 -10.12 -20.30 5.65
N LEU A 420 -9.67 -20.27 6.91
CA LEU A 420 -10.32 -19.52 7.97
C LEU A 420 -9.70 -18.12 8.05
N ILE A 421 -10.53 -17.11 7.82
CA ILE A 421 -10.15 -15.70 7.93
C ILE A 421 -10.15 -15.28 9.40
N LEU A 422 -9.09 -14.56 9.82
CA LEU A 422 -8.89 -14.15 11.20
C LEU A 422 -9.04 -12.62 11.36
N TYR A 423 -8.06 -11.84 10.90
CA TYR A 423 -8.00 -10.40 11.15
C TYR A 423 -7.15 -9.65 10.12
N HIS A 424 -7.39 -8.35 9.99
CA HIS A 424 -6.51 -7.41 9.32
C HIS A 424 -5.37 -7.04 10.27
N PRO A 425 -4.09 -7.29 9.91
CA PRO A 425 -2.97 -6.97 10.78
C PRO A 425 -2.85 -5.45 10.93
N SER A 426 -2.27 -5.02 12.05
CA SER A 426 -1.93 -3.62 12.25
C SER A 426 -0.43 -3.40 12.19
N TYR A 427 -0.05 -2.16 11.93
CA TYR A 427 1.33 -1.70 11.98
C TYR A 427 1.43 -0.36 12.68
N PHE A 428 2.63 -0.03 13.13
CA PHE A 428 2.96 1.28 13.67
C PHE A 428 3.75 2.08 12.65
N ASN A 429 3.40 3.36 12.55
CA ASN A 429 4.23 4.39 11.94
C ASN A 429 4.88 5.19 13.07
N LEU A 430 6.20 5.38 13.00
CA LEU A 430 6.96 6.17 13.95
C LEU A 430 7.52 7.41 13.27
N ALA A 431 7.20 8.59 13.77
CA ALA A 431 7.63 9.86 13.18
C ALA A 431 8.15 10.86 14.20
N ARG A 432 9.03 11.75 13.76
CA ARG A 432 9.54 12.87 14.59
C ARG A 432 8.45 13.88 14.97
N LYS A 433 7.45 14.04 14.11
CA LYS A 433 6.30 14.95 14.27
C LYS A 433 5.05 14.27 13.71
N GLU A 434 3.89 14.53 14.31
CA GLU A 434 2.61 13.99 13.82
C GLU A 434 2.32 14.38 12.36
N ALA A 435 2.63 15.62 11.98
CA ALA A 435 2.46 16.11 10.59
C ALA A 435 3.28 15.34 9.54
N TYR A 436 4.23 14.47 9.93
CA TYR A 436 4.99 13.68 8.96
C TYR A 436 4.22 12.44 8.50
N PHE A 437 3.16 12.02 9.20
CA PHE A 437 2.33 10.92 8.74
C PHE A 437 1.59 11.26 7.44
N ASP A 438 1.28 12.53 7.20
CA ASP A 438 0.64 12.99 5.96
C ASP A 438 1.54 12.84 4.71
N ILE A 439 2.84 12.56 4.90
CA ILE A 439 3.78 12.33 3.80
C ILE A 439 3.54 10.94 3.17
N ILE A 440 3.08 9.98 3.96
CA ILE A 440 2.83 8.59 3.53
C ILE A 440 1.34 8.27 3.38
N ASN A 441 0.44 9.05 4.00
CA ASN A 441 -1.01 8.87 3.89
C ASN A 441 -1.58 9.71 2.74
N ILE A 442 -1.86 9.08 1.61
CA ILE A 442 -2.29 9.76 0.36
C ILE A 442 -3.82 9.87 0.26
N THR A 443 -4.58 9.24 1.15
CA THR A 443 -6.04 9.31 1.17
C THR A 443 -6.62 10.65 1.65
N LYS A 444 -5.78 11.67 1.91
CA LYS A 444 -6.22 12.97 2.44
C LYS A 444 -5.91 14.20 1.57
N SER A 445 -5.48 14.04 0.31
CA SER A 445 -5.17 15.18 -0.54
C SER A 445 -5.85 15.13 -1.91
N SER A 446 -7.16 15.41 -1.92
CA SER A 446 -7.84 16.03 -3.05
C SER A 446 -9.19 16.59 -2.61
N ASP A 447 -9.15 17.68 -1.83
CA ASP A 447 -10.24 18.67 -1.78
C ASP A 447 -9.84 19.88 -2.63
#